data_AF-A0A528TGZ7-F1
#
_entry.id   AF-A0A528TGZ7-F1
#
_cell.length_a   1.000
_cell.length_b   1.000
_cell.length_c   1.000
_cell.angle_alpha   90.00
_cell.angle_beta   90.00
_cell.angle_gamma   90.00
#
_symmetry.space_group_name_H-M   'P 1'
#
loop_
_entity.id
_entity.type
_entity.pdbx_description
1 polymer ?
#
loop_
_entity_poly.entity_id
_entity_poly.type
_entity_poly.pdbx_seq_one_letter_code
_entity_poly.pdbx_strand_id
1 'polypeptide(L)'
;YKAAVRSHVEAFAKDYRAYFETNDALDDVKRTMLDPMPRLTLVPGLGMFGHGRTLKDAKIASDVGEMWIEAVRGAEAIGNFQPLSKA
;
A
#
# COMPACT_ATOMS: atom_id res chain seq x y z
N TYR A 1 -17.20 -13.51 4.33
CA TYR A 1 -16.19 -12.58 3.78
C TYR A 1 -16.24 -11.16 4.33
N LYS A 2 -17.42 -10.51 4.49
CA LYS A 2 -17.51 -9.11 4.97
C LYS A 2 -16.75 -8.81 6.28
N ALA A 3 -16.83 -9.69 7.27
CA ALA A 3 -16.11 -9.52 8.54
C ALA A 3 -14.58 -9.58 8.36
N ALA A 4 -14.09 -10.53 7.57
CA ALA A 4 -12.66 -10.65 7.26
C ALA A 4 -12.14 -9.42 6.50
N VAL A 5 -12.85 -8.98 5.46
CA VAL A 5 -12.49 -7.76 4.71
C VAL A 5 -12.41 -6.55 5.63
N ARG A 6 -13.42 -6.36 6.50
CA ARG A 6 -13.42 -5.28 7.49
C ARG A 6 -12.19 -5.34 8.39
N SER A 7 -11.90 -6.52 8.95
CA SER A 7 -10.75 -6.72 9.84
C SER A 7 -9.41 -6.40 9.16
N HIS A 8 -9.23 -6.80 7.89
CA HIS A 8 -8.01 -6.49 7.15
C HIS A 8 -7.88 -5.00 6.82
N VAL A 9 -8.98 -4.33 6.46
CA VAL A 9 -8.99 -2.88 6.22
C VAL A 9 -8.67 -2.11 7.51
N GLU A 10 -9.25 -2.51 8.64
CA GLU A 10 -8.96 -1.92 9.95
C GLU A 10 -7.50 -2.10 10.37
N ALA A 11 -6.95 -3.30 10.15
CA ALA A 11 -5.54 -3.60 10.40
C ALA A 11 -4.63 -2.73 9.52
N PHE A 12 -4.89 -2.65 8.21
CA PHE A 12 -4.13 -1.81 7.29
C PHE A 12 -4.15 -0.34 7.73
N ALA A 13 -5.33 0.19 8.07
CA ALA A 13 -5.46 1.59 8.51
C ALA A 13 -4.74 1.85 9.84
N LYS A 14 -4.69 0.86 10.74
CA LYS A 14 -3.91 0.94 11.99
C LYS A 14 -2.41 0.99 11.68
N ASP A 15 -1.93 0.08 10.85
CA ASP A 15 -0.50 -0.02 10.49
C ASP A 15 -0.03 1.20 9.72
N TYR A 16 -0.87 1.76 8.83
CA TYR A 16 -0.59 3.02 8.13
C TYR A 16 -0.40 4.19 9.11
N ARG A 17 -1.29 4.33 10.10
CA ARG A 17 -1.17 5.41 11.11
C ARG A 17 0.12 5.26 11.91
N ALA A 18 0.42 4.06 12.39
CA ALA A 18 1.65 3.79 13.13
C ALA A 18 2.90 4.09 12.28
N TYR A 19 2.90 3.70 11.00
CA TYR A 19 3.98 4.03 10.07
C TYR A 19 4.12 5.54 9.91
N PHE A 20 3.02 6.26 9.67
CA PHE A 20 3.03 7.71 9.52
C PHE A 20 3.57 8.40 10.78
N GLU A 21 3.03 8.07 11.96
CA GLU A 21 3.44 8.65 13.25
C GLU A 21 4.92 8.41 13.55
N THR A 22 5.41 7.19 13.29
CA THR A 22 6.83 6.86 13.47
C THR A 22 7.73 7.70 12.59
N ASN A 23 7.36 7.89 11.31
CA ASN A 23 8.19 8.61 10.35
C ASN A 23 8.08 10.13 10.48
N ASP A 24 6.90 10.65 10.85
CA ASP A 24 6.70 12.09 11.10
C ASP A 24 7.51 12.56 12.32
N ALA A 25 7.77 11.68 13.28
CA ALA A 25 8.58 11.97 14.46
C ALA A 25 10.11 11.96 14.21
N LEU A 26 10.58 11.64 13.00
CA LEU A 26 12.02 11.51 12.71
C LEU A 26 12.73 12.85 12.46
N ASP A 27 12.00 13.91 12.16
CA ASP A 27 12.53 15.24 11.92
C ASP A 27 11.51 16.33 12.29
N ASP A 28 11.92 17.59 12.17
CA ASP A 28 11.06 18.73 12.51
C ASP A 28 10.06 19.10 11.38
N VAL A 29 10.03 18.34 10.29
CA VAL A 29 9.13 18.60 9.15
C VAL A 29 7.77 18.01 9.45
N LYS A 30 6.81 18.86 9.82
CA LYS A 30 5.44 18.43 10.06
C LYS A 30 4.75 17.97 8.76
N ARG A 31 4.40 16.69 8.69
CA ARG A 31 3.64 16.10 7.58
C ARG A 31 2.15 16.09 7.90
N THR A 32 1.34 16.07 6.84
CA THR A 32 -0.12 15.89 6.96
C THR A 32 -0.46 14.45 6.64
N MET A 33 -1.12 13.76 7.58
CA MET A 33 -1.63 12.41 7.35
C MET A 33 -2.70 12.42 6.26
N LEU A 34 -2.57 11.53 5.28
CA LEU A 34 -3.58 11.35 4.25
C LEU A 34 -4.65 10.32 4.69
N ASP A 35 -5.66 10.13 3.85
CA ASP A 35 -6.69 9.11 4.02
C ASP A 35 -6.05 7.70 4.12
N PRO A 36 -6.21 7.00 5.27
CA PRO A 36 -5.53 5.72 5.54
C PRO A 36 -6.20 4.52 4.85
N MET A 37 -7.27 4.73 4.07
CA MET A 37 -7.92 3.64 3.34
C MET A 37 -6.97 3.01 2.30
N PRO A 38 -6.93 1.67 2.18
CA PRO A 38 -6.07 1.00 1.21
C PRO A 38 -6.44 1.38 -0.22
N ARG A 39 -5.40 1.62 -1.04
CA ARG A 39 -5.54 1.90 -2.48
C ARG A 39 -5.48 0.66 -3.35
N LEU A 40 -4.95 -0.43 -2.81
CA LEU A 40 -4.81 -1.71 -3.49
C LEU A 40 -5.30 -2.84 -2.57
N THR A 41 -5.90 -3.87 -3.16
CA THR A 41 -6.17 -5.14 -2.49
C THR A 41 -5.73 -6.26 -3.40
N LEU A 42 -4.83 -7.11 -2.93
CA LEU A 42 -4.40 -8.31 -3.63
C LEU A 42 -5.12 -9.53 -3.03
N VAL A 43 -5.84 -10.27 -3.87
CA VAL A 43 -6.53 -11.49 -3.47
C VAL A 43 -5.88 -12.68 -4.21
N PRO A 44 -5.24 -13.61 -3.49
CA PRO A 44 -4.64 -14.79 -4.08
C PRO A 44 -5.65 -15.56 -4.95
N GLY A 45 -5.24 -15.90 -6.18
CA GLY A 45 -6.08 -16.61 -7.15
C GLY A 45 -7.10 -15.76 -7.91
N LEU A 46 -7.31 -14.48 -7.53
CA LEU A 46 -8.22 -13.57 -8.23
C LEU A 46 -7.47 -12.41 -8.89
N GLY A 47 -6.48 -11.84 -8.20
CA GLY A 47 -5.71 -10.70 -8.68
C GLY A 47 -5.81 -9.46 -7.80
N MET A 48 -5.45 -8.31 -8.37
CA MET A 48 -5.34 -7.04 -7.67
C MET A 48 -6.49 -6.10 -8.04
N PHE A 49 -6.99 -5.37 -7.04
CA PHE A 49 -8.06 -4.40 -7.17
C PHE A 49 -7.58 -3.03 -6.68
N GLY A 50 -7.64 -2.02 -7.55
CA GLY A 50 -7.39 -0.62 -7.20
C GLY A 50 -8.63 0.10 -6.68
N HIS A 51 -8.44 0.97 -5.69
CA HIS A 51 -9.51 1.71 -5.01
C HIS A 51 -9.26 3.21 -5.07
N GLY A 52 -10.31 3.97 -5.34
CA GLY A 52 -10.23 5.41 -5.49
C GLY A 52 -11.60 6.07 -5.29
N ARG A 53 -11.61 7.38 -5.04
CA ARG A 53 -12.86 8.15 -4.97
C ARG A 53 -13.51 8.25 -6.35
N THR A 54 -12.70 8.21 -7.40
CA THR A 54 -13.13 8.16 -8.79
C THR A 54 -12.53 6.95 -9.51
N LEU A 55 -13.10 6.59 -10.67
CA LEU A 55 -12.51 5.58 -11.54
C LEU A 55 -11.08 5.94 -11.97
N LYS A 56 -10.81 7.23 -12.19
CA LYS A 56 -9.47 7.71 -12.53
C LYS A 56 -8.48 7.39 -11.41
N ASP A 57 -8.84 7.70 -10.16
CA ASP A 57 -7.98 7.43 -9.00
C ASP A 57 -7.73 5.93 -8.81
N ALA A 58 -8.78 5.11 -8.99
CA ALA A 58 -8.67 3.66 -8.88
C ALA A 58 -7.75 3.07 -9.97
N LYS A 59 -7.83 3.57 -11.20
CA LYS A 59 -6.92 3.18 -12.29
C LYS A 59 -5.47 3.56 -11.98
N ILE A 60 -5.23 4.81 -11.55
CA ILE A 60 -3.89 5.26 -11.16
C ILE A 60 -3.32 4.35 -10.06
N ALA A 61 -4.11 4.01 -9.05
CA ALA A 61 -3.67 3.09 -7.99
C ALA A 61 -3.29 1.71 -8.54
N SER A 62 -4.12 1.13 -9.42
CA SER A 62 -3.84 -0.15 -10.08
C SER A 62 -2.56 -0.10 -10.91
N ASP A 63 -2.37 0.94 -11.73
CA ASP A 63 -1.19 1.11 -12.59
C ASP A 63 0.09 1.15 -11.75
N VAL A 64 0.09 1.90 -10.64
CA VAL A 64 1.22 1.96 -9.70
C VAL A 64 1.49 0.59 -9.08
N GLY A 65 0.44 -0.14 -8.70
CA GLY A 65 0.58 -1.49 -8.15
C GLY A 65 1.17 -2.47 -9.15
N GLU A 66 0.75 -2.40 -10.42
CA GLU A 66 1.25 -3.26 -11.49
C GLU A 66 2.72 -2.98 -11.76
N MET A 67 3.08 -1.71 -11.94
CA MET A 67 4.48 -1.29 -12.13
C MET A 67 5.37 -1.75 -10.97
N TRP A 68 4.88 -1.71 -9.73
CA TRP A 68 5.63 -2.19 -8.57
C TRP A 68 5.84 -3.72 -8.62
N ILE A 69 4.80 -4.49 -8.96
CA ILE A 69 4.91 -5.96 -9.12
C ILE A 69 5.92 -6.30 -10.21
N GLU A 70 5.88 -5.61 -11.35
CA GLU A 70 6.83 -5.80 -12.45
C GLU A 70 8.27 -5.48 -12.02
N ALA A 71 8.48 -4.36 -11.33
CA ALA A 71 9.80 -3.97 -10.85
C ALA A 71 10.37 -4.98 -9.85
N VAL A 72 9.57 -5.43 -8.87
CA VAL A 72 9.99 -6.45 -7.89
C VAL A 72 10.30 -7.76 -8.61
N ARG A 73 9.43 -8.21 -9.52
CA ARG A 73 9.65 -9.45 -10.30
C ARG A 73 10.91 -9.37 -11.16
N GLY A 74 11.17 -8.23 -11.79
CA GLY A 74 12.38 -8.00 -12.58
C GLY A 74 13.65 -8.01 -11.72
N ALA A 75 13.61 -7.39 -10.54
CA ALA A 75 14.72 -7.41 -9.59
C ALA A 75 15.00 -8.84 -9.08
N GLU A 76 13.96 -9.59 -8.71
CA GLU A 76 14.03 -10.99 -8.26
C GLU A 76 14.54 -11.96 -9.34
N ALA A 77 14.40 -11.61 -10.62
CA ALA A 77 14.95 -12.40 -11.72
C ALA A 77 16.49 -12.27 -11.85
N ILE A 78 17.08 -11.22 -11.29
CA ILE A 78 18.52 -10.92 -11.36
C ILE A 78 19.21 -11.21 -10.02
N GLY A 79 18.55 -10.91 -8.90
CA GLY A 79 19.08 -11.08 -7.55
C GLY A 79 17.97 -11.10 -6.52
N ASN A 80 18.25 -10.69 -5.28
CA ASN A 80 17.24 -10.62 -4.21
C ASN A 80 16.77 -9.17 -4.03
N PHE A 81 15.49 -8.90 -4.23
CA PHE A 81 14.89 -7.60 -3.94
C PHE A 81 14.85 -7.37 -2.42
N GLN A 82 15.19 -6.15 -2.01
CA GLN A 82 15.07 -5.69 -0.62
C GLN A 82 14.29 -4.37 -0.62
N PRO A 83 13.11 -4.31 0.03
CA PRO A 83 12.41 -3.05 0.19
C PRO A 83 13.20 -2.12 1.11
N LEU A 84 12.87 -0.82 1.07
CA LEU A 84 13.38 0.13 2.05
C LEU A 84 13.05 -0.35 3.46
N SER A 85 14.03 -0.25 4.37
CA SER A 85 13.82 -0.57 5.78
C SER A 85 12.79 0.38 6.37
N LYS A 86 12.00 -0.12 7.32
CA LYS A 86 11.21 0.75 8.19
C LYS A 86 12.17 1.51 9.12
N ALA A 87 11.78 2.73 9.49
CA ALA A 87 12.44 3.47 10.55
C ALA A 87 12.24 2.79 11.91
#